data_AF-A0A531MPZ7-F1
#
_entry.id   AF-A0A531MPZ7-F1
#
_cell.length_a   1.000
_cell.length_b   1.000
_cell.length_c   1.000
_cell.angle_alpha   90.00
_cell.angle_beta   90.00
_cell.angle_gamma   90.00
#
_symmetry.space_group_name_H-M   'P 1'
#
loop_
_entity.id
_entity.type
_entity.pdbx_description
1 polymer ?
#
loop_
_entity_poly.entity_id
_entity_poly.type
_entity_poly.pdbx_seq_one_letter_code
_entity_poly.pdbx_strand_id
1 'polypeptide(L)'
;ITITSLGAMGGVATTPVINYPEVAIVGVNKMMVRPVWDGTQFIPRKMMNLSSSFDHRVIDGWDAAVFVQRIKALLETPALIFVD
;
A
#
# COMPACT_ATOMS: atom_id res chain seq x y z
N ILE A 1 -4.28 7.44 -12.06
CA ILE A 1 -3.93 7.01 -10.69
C ILE A 1 -2.45 7.29 -10.53
N THR A 2 -2.10 8.02 -9.48
CA THR A 2 -0.74 8.50 -9.27
C THR A 2 -0.04 7.59 -8.27
N ILE A 3 1.24 7.33 -8.48
CA ILE A 3 2.11 6.66 -7.51
C ILE A 3 3.12 7.70 -7.02
N THR A 4 3.23 7.84 -5.70
CA THR A 4 4.25 8.69 -5.07
C THR A 4 5.06 7.88 -4.08
N SER A 5 6.32 8.22 -3.88
CA SER A 5 7.22 7.52 -2.97
C SER A 5 7.89 8.50 -2.01
N LEU A 6 7.55 8.38 -0.73
CA LEU A 6 8.18 9.10 0.37
C LEU A 6 9.10 8.20 1.19
N GLY A 7 9.30 6.96 0.74
CA GLY A 7 10.16 6.00 1.43
C GLY A 7 11.61 6.44 1.54
N ALA A 8 12.14 7.15 0.55
CA ALA A 8 13.49 7.71 0.57
C ALA A 8 13.66 8.80 1.65
N MET A 9 12.61 9.59 1.92
CA MET A 9 12.60 10.61 2.98
C MET A 9 12.35 10.01 4.37
N GLY A 10 12.06 8.71 4.44
CA GLY A 10 11.88 7.98 5.69
C GLY A 10 10.47 8.03 6.29
N GLY A 11 9.49 8.57 5.57
CA GLY A 11 8.09 8.60 6.03
C GLY A 11 7.54 7.20 6.26
N VAL A 12 6.90 6.95 7.39
CA VAL A 12 6.34 5.63 7.76
C VAL A 12 4.87 5.50 7.36
N ALA A 13 4.12 6.58 7.42
CA ALA A 13 2.74 6.69 6.96
C ALA A 13 2.51 8.13 6.50
N THR A 14 1.67 8.29 5.49
CA THR A 14 1.49 9.57 4.79
C THR A 14 0.03 9.70 4.35
N THR A 15 -0.49 10.91 4.23
CA THR A 15 -1.82 11.16 3.65
C THR A 15 -1.62 11.85 2.30
N PRO A 16 -1.38 11.10 1.21
CA PRO A 16 -1.07 11.70 -0.08
C PRO A 16 -2.26 12.51 -0.60
N VAL A 17 -1.97 13.65 -1.23
CA VAL A 17 -3.00 14.50 -1.84
C VAL A 17 -3.25 14.02 -3.27
N ILE A 18 -4.51 13.86 -3.63
CA ILE A 18 -4.92 13.42 -4.97
C ILE A 18 -4.46 14.44 -6.01
N ASN A 19 -3.80 13.95 -7.06
CA ASN A 19 -3.41 14.78 -8.20
C ASN A 19 -4.61 14.96 -9.14
N TYR A 20 -5.39 16.01 -8.95
CA TYR A 20 -6.54 16.30 -9.83
C TYR A 20 -6.10 16.42 -11.29
N PRO A 21 -6.83 15.83 -12.27
CA PRO A 21 -8.19 15.29 -12.21
C PRO A 21 -8.32 13.80 -11.86
N GLU A 22 -7.26 13.16 -11.33
CA GLU A 22 -7.35 11.77 -10.93
C GLU A 22 -8.21 11.59 -9.66
N VAL A 23 -8.62 10.35 -9.39
CA VAL A 23 -9.51 10.00 -8.26
C VAL A 23 -8.84 9.12 -7.20
N ALA A 24 -7.57 8.77 -7.41
CA ALA A 24 -6.81 7.90 -6.53
C ALA A 24 -5.31 8.22 -6.60
N ILE A 25 -4.63 8.10 -5.46
CA ILE A 25 -3.17 8.17 -5.35
C ILE A 25 -2.68 7.15 -4.32
N VAL A 26 -1.56 6.48 -4.62
CA VAL A 26 -0.91 5.49 -3.75
C VAL A 26 0.48 5.99 -3.37
N GLY A 27 0.71 6.12 -2.06
CA GLY A 27 1.98 6.49 -1.44
C GLY A 27 2.73 5.26 -0.92
N VAL A 28 3.94 5.05 -1.42
CA VAL A 28 4.88 4.03 -0.93
C VAL A 28 5.75 4.64 0.17
N ASN A 29 5.69 4.06 1.37
CA ASN A 29 6.43 4.53 2.54
C ASN A 29 7.75 3.77 2.74
N LYS A 30 8.52 4.19 3.76
CA LYS A 30 9.79 3.60 4.12
C LYS A 30 9.63 2.11 4.40
N MET A 31 10.50 1.32 3.79
CA MET A 31 10.64 -0.09 4.09
C MET A 31 11.57 -0.28 5.30
N MET A 32 11.15 -1.06 6.29
CA MET A 32 11.91 -1.31 7.51
C MET A 32 11.67 -2.73 8.03
N VAL A 33 12.64 -3.27 8.76
CA VAL A 33 12.46 -4.57 9.44
C VAL A 33 11.57 -4.35 10.66
N ARG A 34 10.51 -5.16 10.79
CA ARG A 34 9.58 -5.16 11.93
C ARG A 34 9.39 -6.59 12.43
N PRO A 35 9.21 -6.80 13.75
CA PRO A 35 8.80 -8.09 14.27
C PRO A 35 7.34 -8.35 13.87
N VAL A 36 7.07 -9.51 13.27
CA VAL A 36 5.71 -9.96 12.93
C VAL A 36 5.47 -11.28 13.65
N TRP A 37 4.33 -11.39 14.30
CA TRP A 37 3.89 -12.65 14.89
C TRP A 37 3.42 -13.59 13.78
N ASP A 38 4.03 -14.77 13.66
CA ASP A 38 3.64 -15.77 12.66
C ASP A 38 2.57 -16.76 13.15
N GLY A 39 2.08 -16.58 14.38
CA GLY A 39 1.22 -17.53 15.08
C GLY A 39 1.93 -18.26 16.23
N THR A 40 3.26 -18.33 16.20
CA THR A 40 4.08 -19.09 17.17
C THR A 40 5.27 -18.32 17.74
N GLN A 41 5.89 -17.45 16.95
CA GLN A 41 7.05 -16.66 17.36
C GLN A 41 7.06 -15.32 16.62
N PHE A 42 7.88 -14.38 17.11
CA PHE A 42 8.18 -13.16 16.39
C PHE A 42 9.28 -13.42 15.38
N ILE A 43 8.99 -13.15 14.11
CA ILE A 43 9.96 -13.22 13.02
C ILE A 43 10.25 -11.83 12.46
N PRO A 44 11.52 -11.50 12.16
CA PRO A 44 11.86 -10.24 11.50
C PRO A 44 11.37 -10.29 10.05
N ARG A 45 10.52 -9.34 9.66
CA ARG A 45 10.03 -9.18 8.28
C ARG A 45 10.36 -7.80 7.76
N LYS A 46 10.78 -7.72 6.50
CA LYS A 46 10.95 -6.46 5.79
C LYS A 46 9.57 -5.98 5.34
N MET A 47 9.06 -4.92 5.95
CA MET A 47 7.71 -4.41 5.72
C MET A 47 7.73 -2.96 5.27
N MET A 48 6.69 -2.55 4.55
CA MET A 48 6.40 -1.14 4.25
C MET A 48 4.90 -0.91 4.39
N ASN A 49 4.52 0.33 4.68
CA ASN A 49 3.12 0.74 4.63
C ASN A 49 2.80 1.27 3.23
N LEU A 50 1.58 1.01 2.74
CA LEU A 50 0.98 1.72 1.62
C LEU A 50 -0.04 2.69 2.20
N SER A 51 0.05 3.97 1.86
CA SER A 51 -1.00 4.93 2.19
C SER A 51 -1.71 5.36 0.91
N SER A 52 -3.01 5.27 0.88
CA SER A 52 -3.80 5.56 -0.32
C SER A 52 -4.91 6.55 0.00
N SER A 53 -5.10 7.52 -0.88
CA SER A 53 -6.22 8.45 -0.83
C SER A 53 -7.10 8.25 -2.05
N PHE A 54 -8.41 8.28 -1.83
CA PHE A 54 -9.43 8.07 -2.85
C PHE A 54 -10.47 9.19 -2.76
N ASP A 55 -11.00 9.61 -3.90
CA ASP A 55 -12.16 10.50 -3.94
C ASP A 55 -13.42 9.70 -3.66
N HIS A 56 -13.97 9.84 -2.45
CA HIS A 56 -15.17 9.12 -2.01
C HIS A 56 -16.45 9.47 -2.76
N ARG A 57 -16.44 10.51 -3.60
CA ARG A 57 -17.56 10.78 -4.51
C ARG A 57 -17.60 9.80 -5.69
N VAL A 58 -16.49 9.11 -5.95
CA VAL A 58 -16.28 8.21 -7.09
C VAL A 58 -16.01 6.78 -6.64
N ILE A 59 -15.28 6.59 -5.53
CA ILE A 59 -14.81 5.28 -5.06
C ILE A 59 -15.35 5.00 -3.65
N ASP A 60 -16.04 3.88 -3.48
CA ASP A 60 -16.51 3.44 -2.16
C ASP A 60 -15.36 2.88 -1.30
N GLY A 61 -15.55 2.88 0.02
CA GLY A 61 -14.59 2.31 0.96
C GLY A 61 -14.31 0.82 0.72
N TRP A 62 -15.31 0.04 0.28
CA TRP A 62 -15.12 -1.36 -0.07
C TRP A 62 -14.17 -1.55 -1.26
N ASP A 63 -14.41 -0.81 -2.34
CA ASP A 63 -13.58 -0.90 -3.55
C ASP A 63 -12.14 -0.45 -3.28
N ALA A 64 -11.97 0.62 -2.51
CA ALA A 64 -10.66 1.09 -2.05
C ALA A 64 -9.93 0.01 -1.23
N ALA A 65 -10.62 -0.67 -0.31
CA ALA A 65 -10.03 -1.73 0.50
C ALA A 65 -9.63 -2.95 -0.35
N VAL A 66 -10.51 -3.40 -1.25
CA VAL A 66 -10.22 -4.51 -2.17
C VAL A 66 -9.01 -4.18 -3.06
N PHE A 67 -8.93 -2.96 -3.57
CA PHE A 67 -7.79 -2.49 -4.37
C PHE A 67 -6.47 -2.57 -3.61
N VAL A 68 -6.40 -2.04 -2.38
CA VAL A 68 -5.18 -2.08 -1.55
C VAL A 68 -4.81 -3.52 -1.20
N GLN A 69 -5.79 -4.38 -0.89
CA GLN A 69 -5.55 -5.80 -0.60
C GLN A 69 -5.02 -6.56 -1.82
N ARG A 70 -5.51 -6.25 -3.03
CA ARG A 70 -4.98 -6.83 -4.26
C ARG A 70 -3.53 -6.40 -4.49
N ILE A 71 -3.21 -5.12 -4.33
CA ILE A 71 -1.83 -4.63 -4.44
C ILE A 71 -0.92 -5.33 -3.42
N LYS A 72 -1.35 -5.43 -2.16
CA LYS A 72 -0.61 -6.15 -1.11
C LYS A 72 -0.30 -7.58 -1.55
N ALA A 73 -1.30 -8.33 -2.00
CA ALA A 73 -1.11 -9.72 -2.42
C ALA A 73 -0.13 -9.86 -3.58
N LEU A 74 -0.24 -8.98 -4.59
CA LEU A 74 0.67 -8.97 -5.75
C LEU A 74 2.11 -8.60 -5.36
N LEU A 75 2.29 -7.68 -4.42
CA LEU A 75 3.64 -7.32 -3.94
C LEU A 75 4.25 -8.40 -3.03
N GLU A 76 3.45 -9.06 -2.21
CA GLU A 76 3.89 -10.15 -1.34
C GLU A 76 4.17 -11.44 -2.12
N THR A 77 3.46 -11.67 -3.24
CA THR A 77 3.64 -12.83 -4.12
C THR A 77 3.60 -12.41 -5.60
N PRO A 78 4.71 -11.88 -6.16
CA PRO A 78 4.73 -11.34 -7.54
C PRO A 78 4.37 -12.33 -8.65
N ALA A 79 4.49 -13.64 -8.41
CA ALA A 79 4.06 -14.65 -9.37
C ALA A 79 2.56 -14.55 -9.72
N LEU A 80 1.73 -14.06 -8.78
CA LEU A 80 0.29 -13.84 -8.99
C LEU A 80 -0.03 -12.71 -10.00
N ILE A 81 0.97 -11.94 -10.43
CA ILE A 81 0.81 -10.95 -11.52
C ILE A 81 0.58 -11.67 -12.86
N PHE A 82 1.10 -12.88 -13.03
CA PHE A 82 1.08 -13.63 -14.29
C PHE A 82 0.07 -14.77 -14.30
N VAL A 83 -0.72 -14.93 -13.23
CA VAL A 83 -1.72 -15.97 -13.09
C VAL A 83 -3.08 -15.28 -12.98
N ASP A 84 -3.94 -15.51 -13.98
CA ASP A 84 -5.33 -15.02 -14.01
C ASP A 84 -6.23 -15.84 -13.08
#